data_AF-A0A7S0R960-F1
#
_entry.id   AF-A0A7S0R960-F1
#
_cell.length_a   1.000
_cell.length_b   1.000
_cell.length_c   1.000
_cell.angle_alpha   90.00
_cell.angle_beta   90.00
_cell.angle_gamma   90.00
#
_symmetry.space_group_name_H-M   'P 1'
#
loop_
_entity.id
_entity.type
_entity.pdbx_description
1 polymer ?
#
loop_
_entity_poly.entity_id
_entity_poly.type
_entity_poly.pdbx_seq_one_letter_code
_entity_poly.pdbx_strand_id
1 'polypeptide(L)'
;DTKFLDMFYSINNEYAVLTTYLPGHENYGVENFAGRNEVPHICNLMWSSGGILRNSIAAAASNLPRPKITTIWAAGLSFSKCHGELVTQYDPNLPQTFDGEEISKAARMWTRGYDLYTPHRNYIWHIYKRMRRGEWYADGSKSGHKRTYEKVDEDAIDGNQLQAMEKERSIKRLQTLFQIPGGSGEELGEYGLGTKRSLDQWLRWVGVNYT
;
A
#
# COMPACT_ATOMS: atom_id res chain seq x y z
N ASP A 1 -6.68 25.15 1.82
CA ASP A 1 -6.03 24.16 0.95
C ASP A 1 -7.04 23.08 0.62
N THR A 2 -7.55 23.03 -0.61
CA THR A 2 -8.67 22.17 -1.06
C THR A 2 -8.28 21.24 -2.22
N LYS A 3 -7.00 21.24 -2.62
CA LYS A 3 -6.59 20.71 -3.93
C LYS A 3 -6.90 19.21 -4.13
N PHE A 4 -6.73 18.39 -3.08
CA PHE A 4 -7.11 16.97 -3.15
C PHE A 4 -8.62 16.76 -3.13
N LEU A 5 -9.39 17.60 -2.44
CA LEU A 5 -10.85 17.56 -2.47
C LEU A 5 -11.35 17.88 -3.87
N ASP A 6 -10.88 18.98 -4.47
CA ASP A 6 -11.25 19.39 -5.83
C ASP A 6 -10.90 18.29 -6.85
N MET A 7 -9.70 17.69 -6.70
CA MET A 7 -9.28 16.55 -7.51
C MET A 7 -10.20 15.34 -7.33
N PHE A 8 -10.54 14.97 -6.09
CA PHE A 8 -11.42 13.85 -5.81
C PHE A 8 -12.82 14.06 -6.40
N TYR A 9 -13.42 15.24 -6.20
CA TYR A 9 -14.73 15.56 -6.75
C TYR A 9 -14.75 15.59 -8.28
N SER A 10 -13.62 15.93 -8.94
CA SER A 10 -13.50 15.86 -10.40
C SER A 10 -13.63 14.44 -10.98
N ILE A 11 -13.44 13.40 -10.17
CA ILE A 11 -13.56 11.99 -10.60
C ILE A 11 -15.04 11.62 -10.78
N ASN A 12 -15.94 12.27 -10.02
CA ASN A 12 -17.38 11.98 -10.01
C ASN A 12 -17.69 10.49 -9.75
N ASN A 13 -17.02 9.90 -8.77
CA ASN A 13 -17.23 8.51 -8.33
C ASN A 13 -17.15 8.44 -6.79
N GLU A 14 -18.25 8.04 -6.15
CA GLU A 14 -18.36 7.90 -4.69
C GLU A 14 -17.33 6.91 -4.10
N TYR A 15 -17.03 5.86 -4.85
CA TYR A 15 -16.12 4.78 -4.48
C TYR A 15 -14.71 4.98 -5.06
N ALA A 16 -14.33 6.21 -5.43
CA ALA A 16 -12.98 6.50 -5.87
C ALA A 16 -11.98 6.46 -4.71
N VAL A 17 -10.75 6.05 -5.03
CA VAL A 17 -9.59 6.18 -4.15
C VAL A 17 -8.45 6.79 -4.95
N LEU A 18 -8.03 7.99 -4.59
CA LEU A 18 -6.79 8.58 -5.10
C LEU A 18 -5.62 7.92 -4.39
N THR A 19 -4.74 7.27 -5.15
CA THR A 19 -3.63 6.50 -4.58
C THR A 19 -2.41 6.48 -5.48
N THR A 20 -1.22 6.59 -4.87
CA THR A 20 0.08 6.47 -5.53
C THR A 20 1.23 6.45 -4.50
N TYR A 21 2.46 6.20 -4.94
CA TYR A 21 3.65 6.60 -4.20
C TYR A 21 3.90 8.09 -4.32
N LEU A 22 4.59 8.66 -3.34
CA LEU A 22 4.89 10.09 -3.34
C LEU A 22 6.19 10.37 -4.10
N PRO A 23 6.30 11.51 -4.79
CA PRO A 23 7.60 11.96 -5.26
C PRO A 23 8.53 12.21 -4.08
N GLY A 24 9.83 11.96 -4.29
CA GLY A 24 10.84 12.30 -3.30
C GLY A 24 10.94 13.82 -3.10
N HIS A 25 11.15 14.26 -1.86
CA HIS A 25 11.23 15.68 -1.48
C HIS A 25 12.22 16.49 -2.31
N GLU A 26 13.30 15.90 -2.81
CA GLU A 26 14.25 16.52 -3.73
C GLU A 26 13.61 17.05 -5.03
N ASN A 27 12.40 16.59 -5.37
CA ASN A 27 11.62 17.05 -6.52
C ASN A 27 10.59 18.14 -6.14
N TYR A 28 10.62 18.67 -4.92
CA TYR A 28 9.75 19.76 -4.51
C TYR A 28 10.15 21.08 -5.19
N GLY A 29 9.20 21.71 -5.88
CA GLY A 29 9.44 22.98 -6.58
C GLY A 29 10.37 22.87 -7.79
N VAL A 30 10.80 21.66 -8.14
CA VAL A 30 11.64 21.38 -9.31
C VAL A 30 10.71 21.00 -10.47
N GLU A 31 10.69 21.81 -11.53
CA GLU A 31 10.21 21.33 -12.81
C GLU A 31 11.19 20.24 -13.28
N ASN A 32 10.67 19.07 -13.65
CA ASN A 32 11.52 18.06 -14.26
C ASN A 32 12.19 18.64 -15.53
N PHE A 33 13.28 18.01 -15.97
CA PHE A 33 14.12 18.50 -17.08
C PHE A 33 13.34 18.80 -18.39
N ALA A 34 12.14 18.25 -18.54
CA ALA A 34 11.26 18.44 -19.69
C ALA A 34 10.10 19.42 -19.47
N GLY A 35 9.99 20.10 -18.31
CA GLY A 35 8.88 21.00 -17.97
C GLY A 35 7.51 20.32 -17.92
N ARG A 36 7.47 19.00 -17.69
CA ARG A 36 6.27 18.18 -17.66
C ARG A 36 5.79 18.00 -16.23
N ASN A 37 4.48 18.01 -16.02
CA ASN A 37 3.98 17.54 -14.73
C ASN A 37 4.00 16.01 -14.69
N GLU A 38 4.79 15.41 -13.80
CA GLU A 38 4.87 13.96 -13.65
C GLU A 38 4.39 13.51 -12.27
N VAL A 39 3.59 12.45 -12.28
CA VAL A 39 3.10 11.79 -11.07
C VAL A 39 3.55 10.34 -11.10
N PRO A 40 3.97 9.76 -9.96
CA PRO A 40 4.18 8.33 -9.88
C PRO A 40 2.88 7.58 -10.24
N HIS A 41 2.98 6.56 -11.09
CA HIS A 41 1.86 5.74 -11.53
C HIS A 41 2.21 4.27 -11.27
N ILE A 42 1.41 3.62 -10.43
CA ILE A 42 1.67 2.24 -10.00
C ILE A 42 0.88 1.30 -10.88
N CYS A 43 1.56 0.65 -11.82
CA CYS A 43 0.95 -0.29 -12.76
C CYS A 43 1.76 -1.60 -12.92
N ASN A 44 2.80 -1.78 -12.11
CA ASN A 44 3.72 -2.92 -12.20
C ASN A 44 3.74 -3.69 -10.89
N LEU A 45 3.66 -5.01 -10.99
CA LEU A 45 3.77 -5.95 -9.88
C LEU A 45 5.07 -6.74 -9.99
N MET A 46 5.56 -7.21 -8.84
CA MET A 46 6.65 -8.17 -8.78
C MET A 46 6.40 -9.20 -7.69
N TRP A 47 7.01 -10.37 -7.84
CA TRP A 47 7.01 -11.41 -6.81
C TRP A 47 8.09 -11.13 -5.79
N SER A 48 7.73 -11.21 -4.51
CA SER A 48 8.68 -11.20 -3.40
C SER A 48 9.05 -12.63 -2.97
N SER A 49 10.07 -12.72 -2.12
CA SER A 49 10.36 -13.93 -1.34
C SER A 49 9.09 -14.43 -0.63
N GLY A 50 8.80 -15.73 -0.75
CA GLY A 50 7.60 -16.35 -0.17
C GLY A 50 6.37 -16.40 -1.10
N GLY A 51 6.51 -16.01 -2.38
CA GLY A 51 5.42 -16.16 -3.37
C GLY A 51 4.29 -15.15 -3.19
N ILE A 52 4.57 -14.01 -2.55
CA ILE A 52 3.63 -12.91 -2.36
C ILE A 52 3.87 -11.83 -3.41
N LEU A 53 2.79 -11.28 -3.98
CA LEU A 53 2.86 -10.13 -4.87
C LEU A 53 3.08 -8.86 -4.07
N ARG A 54 3.89 -7.96 -4.64
CA ARG A 54 4.06 -6.60 -4.14
C ARG A 54 4.11 -5.62 -5.31
N ASN A 55 3.91 -4.35 -5.01
CA ASN A 55 4.17 -3.28 -5.95
C ASN A 55 5.64 -3.29 -6.37
N SER A 56 5.88 -3.15 -7.67
CA SER A 56 7.21 -2.88 -8.21
C SER A 56 7.49 -1.36 -8.14
N ILE A 57 8.51 -0.91 -8.87
CA ILE A 57 8.79 0.53 -9.02
C ILE A 57 7.65 1.22 -9.78
N ALA A 58 7.33 2.44 -9.35
CA ALA A 58 6.39 3.31 -10.05
C ALA A 58 6.89 3.65 -11.45
N ALA A 59 6.00 3.64 -12.43
CA ALA A 59 6.21 4.36 -13.68
C ALA A 59 5.92 5.86 -13.45
N ALA A 60 6.13 6.69 -14.48
CA ALA A 60 5.72 8.08 -14.49
C ALA A 60 4.55 8.28 -15.45
N ALA A 61 3.47 8.92 -14.98
CA ALA A 61 2.45 9.46 -15.86
C ALA A 61 2.67 10.96 -16.01
N SER A 62 2.82 11.42 -17.26
CA SER A 62 3.11 12.83 -17.56
C SER A 62 1.88 13.56 -18.08
N ASN A 63 1.72 14.82 -17.68
CA ASN A 63 0.72 15.77 -18.16
C ASN A 63 -0.72 15.23 -18.15
N LEU A 64 -1.09 14.49 -17.11
CA LEU A 64 -2.45 14.00 -16.94
C LEU A 64 -3.43 15.19 -16.85
N PRO A 65 -4.49 15.24 -17.68
CA PRO A 65 -5.48 16.30 -17.61
C PRO A 65 -6.46 16.11 -16.44
N ARG A 66 -6.59 14.88 -15.94
CA ARG A 66 -7.48 14.47 -14.84
C ARG A 66 -6.95 13.17 -14.21
N PRO A 67 -7.43 12.77 -13.01
CA PRO A 67 -7.01 11.50 -12.41
C PRO A 67 -7.22 10.33 -13.36
N LYS A 68 -6.23 9.43 -13.41
CA LYS A 68 -6.22 8.29 -14.33
C LYS A 68 -6.49 7.02 -13.54
N ILE A 69 -7.38 6.16 -14.05
CA ILE A 69 -7.63 4.86 -13.42
C ILE A 69 -6.33 4.05 -13.34
N THR A 70 -6.12 3.40 -12.21
CA THR A 70 -5.02 2.48 -11.98
C THR A 70 -5.54 1.17 -11.41
N THR A 71 -4.75 0.11 -11.52
CA THR A 71 -5.16 -1.24 -11.15
C THR A 71 -4.71 -1.64 -9.75
N ILE A 72 -3.75 -0.90 -9.18
CA ILE A 72 -3.09 -1.25 -7.93
C ILE A 72 -3.09 -0.06 -6.97
N TRP A 73 -3.25 -0.35 -5.67
CA TRP A 73 -3.21 0.62 -4.58
C TRP A 73 -1.78 0.74 -4.04
N ALA A 74 -1.42 1.93 -3.57
CA ALA A 74 -0.13 2.19 -2.95
C ALA A 74 -0.28 2.99 -1.65
N ALA A 75 0.56 2.66 -0.67
CA ALA A 75 0.49 3.20 0.68
C ALA A 75 1.04 4.62 0.83
N GLY A 76 1.70 5.17 -0.20
CA GLY A 76 2.26 6.52 -0.14
C GLY A 76 1.18 7.62 -0.03
N LEU A 77 0.06 7.43 -0.71
CA LEU A 77 -1.13 8.27 -0.65
C LEU A 77 -2.37 7.38 -0.74
N SER A 78 -3.33 7.60 0.16
CA SER A 78 -4.68 7.07 0.06
C SER A 78 -5.65 8.19 0.44
N PHE A 79 -6.40 8.70 -0.53
CA PHE A 79 -7.38 9.76 -0.33
C PHE A 79 -8.73 9.33 -0.90
N SER A 80 -9.69 9.14 -0.01
CA SER A 80 -11.04 8.67 -0.31
C SER A 80 -12.00 9.08 0.80
N LYS A 81 -13.30 8.80 0.62
CA LYS A 81 -14.27 8.91 1.71
C LYS A 81 -14.06 7.81 2.75
N CYS A 82 -14.40 8.11 4.00
CA CYS A 82 -14.12 7.25 5.16
C CYS A 82 -14.65 5.82 5.03
N HIS A 83 -15.75 5.61 4.30
CA HIS A 83 -16.33 4.28 4.10
C HIS A 83 -15.34 3.32 3.42
N GLY A 84 -14.42 3.82 2.59
CA GLY A 84 -13.35 3.02 1.97
C GLY A 84 -12.45 2.35 2.98
N GLU A 85 -11.94 3.12 3.93
CA GLU A 85 -11.07 2.61 4.99
C GLU A 85 -11.81 1.70 5.95
N LEU A 86 -13.05 2.04 6.33
CA LEU A 86 -13.86 1.24 7.26
C LEU A 86 -14.13 -0.18 6.76
N VAL A 87 -14.41 -0.34 5.46
CA VAL A 87 -14.69 -1.67 4.88
C VAL A 87 -13.43 -2.43 4.45
N THR A 88 -12.27 -1.77 4.45
CA THR A 88 -10.98 -2.37 4.03
C THR A 88 -9.89 -2.21 5.08
N GLN A 89 -10.23 -2.18 6.37
CA GLN A 89 -9.27 -2.05 7.47
C GLN A 89 -8.14 -3.08 7.36
N TYR A 90 -6.93 -2.70 7.76
CA TYR A 90 -5.79 -3.62 7.79
C TYR A 90 -6.11 -4.80 8.70
N ASP A 91 -5.72 -5.99 8.24
CA ASP A 91 -5.97 -7.23 8.97
C ASP A 91 -5.00 -7.36 10.15
N PRO A 92 -5.48 -7.35 11.41
CA PRO A 92 -4.62 -7.47 12.58
C PRO A 92 -3.91 -8.83 12.67
N ASN A 93 -4.35 -9.83 11.89
CA ASN A 93 -3.73 -11.15 11.82
C ASN A 93 -2.66 -11.26 10.72
N LEU A 94 -2.14 -10.12 10.23
CA LEU A 94 -1.01 -10.05 9.31
C LEU A 94 0.26 -9.43 9.94
N PRO A 95 0.72 -9.86 11.14
CA PRO A 95 1.96 -9.35 11.73
C PRO A 95 3.17 -9.61 10.81
N GLN A 96 4.20 -8.77 10.91
CA GLN A 96 5.43 -8.89 10.12
C GLN A 96 5.22 -8.85 8.59
N THR A 97 4.08 -8.32 8.13
CA THR A 97 3.77 -8.19 6.70
C THR A 97 4.18 -6.81 6.19
N PHE A 98 5.17 -6.79 5.31
CA PHE A 98 5.50 -5.63 4.48
C PHE A 98 5.25 -5.88 3.00
N ASP A 99 5.29 -7.12 2.54
CA ASP A 99 4.94 -7.45 1.15
C ASP A 99 3.53 -8.05 1.13
N GLY A 100 2.68 -7.53 0.25
CA GLY A 100 1.34 -8.06 -0.01
C GLY A 100 0.20 -7.33 0.72
N GLU A 101 0.52 -6.45 1.65
CA GLU A 101 -0.40 -5.51 2.29
C GLU A 101 -1.05 -4.55 1.27
N GLU A 102 -0.28 -4.01 0.31
CA GLU A 102 -0.78 -3.10 -0.73
C GLU A 102 -1.70 -3.85 -1.72
N ILE A 103 -1.30 -5.07 -2.09
CA ILE A 103 -2.04 -5.93 -3.01
C ILE A 103 -3.33 -6.44 -2.35
N SER A 104 -3.26 -6.80 -1.07
CA SER A 104 -4.42 -7.18 -0.26
C SER A 104 -5.44 -6.05 -0.19
N LYS A 105 -4.97 -4.82 0.08
CA LYS A 105 -5.81 -3.62 0.11
C LYS A 105 -6.49 -3.38 -1.25
N ALA A 106 -5.72 -3.45 -2.34
CA ALA A 106 -6.23 -3.26 -3.70
C ALA A 106 -7.32 -4.29 -4.07
N ALA A 107 -7.07 -5.58 -3.83
CA ALA A 107 -8.04 -6.64 -4.12
C ALA A 107 -9.31 -6.51 -3.27
N ARG A 108 -9.18 -6.16 -1.99
CA ARG A 108 -10.32 -5.95 -1.08
C ARG A 108 -11.15 -4.72 -1.45
N MET A 109 -10.52 -3.64 -1.90
CA MET A 109 -11.17 -2.46 -2.45
C MET A 109 -11.90 -2.79 -3.76
N TRP A 110 -11.23 -3.43 -4.70
CA TRP A 110 -11.81 -3.85 -5.98
C TRP A 110 -13.08 -4.69 -5.80
N THR A 111 -12.97 -5.75 -4.99
CA THR A 111 -14.09 -6.69 -4.75
C THR A 111 -15.24 -6.06 -3.98
N ARG A 112 -15.06 -4.88 -3.39
CA ARG A 112 -16.10 -4.05 -2.75
C ARG A 112 -16.60 -2.91 -3.63
N GLY A 113 -16.14 -2.80 -4.88
CA GLY A 113 -16.62 -1.83 -5.86
C GLY A 113 -15.85 -0.52 -5.93
N TYR A 114 -14.65 -0.43 -5.32
CA TYR A 114 -13.82 0.77 -5.36
C TYR A 114 -12.89 0.82 -6.56
N ASP A 115 -12.81 1.99 -7.19
CA ASP A 115 -11.89 2.24 -8.30
C ASP A 115 -10.71 3.08 -7.83
N LEU A 116 -9.52 2.66 -8.24
CA LEU A 116 -8.28 3.30 -7.86
C LEU A 116 -7.86 4.28 -8.94
N TYR A 117 -7.38 5.46 -8.53
CA TYR A 117 -6.97 6.52 -9.44
C TYR A 117 -5.61 7.07 -9.05
N THR A 118 -4.71 7.16 -10.01
CA THR A 118 -3.51 7.98 -9.90
C THR A 118 -3.90 9.46 -9.92
N PRO A 119 -3.49 10.25 -8.91
CA PRO A 119 -3.64 11.71 -8.92
C PRO A 119 -3.07 12.31 -10.20
N HIS A 120 -3.62 13.42 -10.66
CA HIS A 120 -3.04 14.12 -11.82
C HIS A 120 -2.02 15.19 -11.44
N ARG A 121 -1.83 15.47 -10.15
CA ARG A 121 -0.84 16.43 -9.61
C ARG A 121 -0.30 15.91 -8.28
N ASN A 122 0.95 16.25 -7.98
CA ASN A 122 1.53 16.03 -6.66
C ASN A 122 1.36 17.29 -5.80
N TYR A 123 0.90 17.10 -4.57
CA TYR A 123 0.82 18.18 -3.56
C TYR A 123 1.51 17.81 -2.25
N ILE A 124 2.01 16.59 -2.14
CA ILE A 124 2.78 16.09 -1.01
C ILE A 124 3.98 15.31 -1.54
N TRP A 125 5.06 15.31 -0.76
CA TRP A 125 6.34 14.68 -1.09
C TRP A 125 6.82 13.87 0.11
N HIS A 126 7.64 12.87 -0.16
CA HIS A 126 8.19 11.99 0.87
C HIS A 126 9.71 12.11 0.96
N ILE A 127 10.26 12.10 2.19
CA ILE A 127 11.70 12.02 2.40
C ILE A 127 12.11 10.55 2.42
N TYR A 128 12.52 10.01 1.28
CA TYR A 128 12.98 8.62 1.18
C TYR A 128 14.39 8.39 1.74
N LYS A 129 15.21 9.44 1.82
CA LYS A 129 16.56 9.34 2.37
C LYS A 129 16.48 9.09 3.88
N ARG A 130 17.26 8.12 4.35
CA ARG A 130 17.39 7.79 5.78
C ARG A 130 18.15 8.94 6.47
N MET A 131 17.41 9.94 6.95
CA MET A 131 17.98 11.02 7.76
C MET A 131 18.50 10.46 9.08
N ARG A 132 19.61 11.01 9.60
CA ARG A 132 20.15 10.56 10.89
C ARG A 132 19.16 10.91 11.99
N ARG A 133 18.99 10.02 12.97
CA ARG A 133 18.09 10.23 14.12
C ARG A 133 18.50 11.52 14.84
N GLY A 134 17.67 12.56 14.78
CA GLY A 134 17.92 13.88 15.39
C GLY A 134 17.87 15.06 14.41
N GLU A 135 17.88 14.84 13.10
CA GLU A 135 17.88 15.94 12.10
C GLU A 135 16.51 16.63 11.92
N TRP A 136 15.42 16.03 12.40
CA TRP A 136 14.07 16.59 12.33
C TRP A 136 13.76 17.62 13.42
N TYR A 137 14.51 17.57 14.52
CA TYR A 137 14.26 18.37 15.71
C TYR A 137 15.34 19.45 15.81
N ALA A 138 15.07 20.63 15.22
CA ALA A 138 15.87 21.82 15.49
C ALA A 138 15.76 22.30 16.95
N ASP A 139 14.83 21.72 17.72
CA ASP A 139 14.66 21.85 19.16
C ASP A 139 14.93 20.49 19.80
N GLY A 140 15.94 20.40 20.67
CA GLY A 140 16.55 19.18 21.21
C GLY A 140 15.68 18.23 22.05
N SER A 141 14.40 18.02 21.75
CA SER A 141 13.60 16.97 22.39
C SER A 141 14.01 15.58 21.89
N LYS A 142 15.00 14.99 22.56
CA LYS A 142 15.41 13.60 22.40
C LYS A 142 14.32 12.65 22.93
N SER A 143 13.28 12.36 22.16
CA SER A 143 12.40 11.21 22.46
C SER A 143 12.96 9.94 21.80
N GLY A 144 14.16 9.57 22.23
CA GLY A 144 14.78 8.30 21.88
C GLY A 144 14.11 7.16 22.62
N HIS A 145 13.06 6.56 22.06
CA HIS A 145 12.69 5.20 22.41
C HIS A 145 13.86 4.30 21.97
N LYS A 146 14.78 4.00 22.90
CA LYS A 146 15.62 2.80 22.80
C LYS A 146 14.66 1.64 22.98
N ARG A 147 14.53 0.76 22.00
CA ARG A 147 14.07 -0.61 22.28
C ARG A 147 15.13 -1.22 23.19
N THR A 148 14.92 -1.14 24.50
CA THR A 148 15.57 -2.03 25.44
C THR A 148 14.99 -3.41 25.16
N TYR A 149 15.74 -4.26 24.48
CA TYR A 149 15.50 -5.69 24.57
C TYR A 149 15.83 -6.05 26.02
N GLU A 150 14.81 -6.13 26.86
CA GLU A 150 14.92 -6.85 28.13
C GLU A 150 15.35 -8.28 27.80
N LYS A 151 16.28 -8.83 28.59
CA LYS A 151 16.73 -10.21 28.43
C LYS A 151 15.49 -11.10 28.51
N VAL A 152 15.15 -11.72 27.37
CA VAL A 152 14.09 -12.70 27.29
C VAL A 152 14.55 -13.92 28.08
N ASP A 153 13.65 -14.52 28.87
CA ASP A 153 13.86 -15.78 29.59
C ASP A 153 14.55 -16.82 28.70
N GLU A 154 15.46 -17.62 29.24
CA GLU A 154 16.17 -18.66 28.47
C GLU A 154 15.22 -19.76 27.93
N ASP A 155 13.99 -19.83 28.47
CA ASP A 155 12.89 -20.69 28.00
C ASP A 155 11.96 -20.02 26.96
N ALA A 156 12.17 -18.75 26.66
CA ALA A 156 11.36 -18.04 25.66
C ALA A 156 11.82 -18.38 24.25
N ILE A 157 10.86 -18.63 23.35
CA ILE A 157 11.12 -18.76 21.91
C ILE A 157 11.95 -17.55 21.47
N ASP A 158 13.07 -17.78 20.77
CA ASP A 158 13.91 -16.71 20.23
C ASP A 158 13.03 -15.71 19.47
N GLY A 159 13.13 -14.42 19.79
CA GLY A 159 12.31 -13.38 19.18
C GLY A 159 12.42 -13.33 17.65
N ASN A 160 13.50 -13.86 17.07
CA ASN A 160 13.62 -14.06 15.62
C ASN A 160 12.79 -15.24 15.11
N GLN A 161 12.71 -16.33 15.87
CA GLN A 161 11.87 -17.49 15.54
C GLN A 161 10.38 -17.12 15.63
N LEU A 162 9.96 -16.38 16.66
CA LEU A 162 8.61 -15.84 16.77
C LEU A 162 8.22 -14.98 15.55
N GLN A 163 9.08 -14.03 15.16
CA GLN A 163 8.84 -13.19 13.98
C GLN A 163 8.77 -14.01 12.68
N ALA A 164 9.59 -15.05 12.55
CA ALA A 164 9.55 -15.94 11.39
C ALA A 164 8.23 -16.72 11.33
N MET A 165 7.77 -17.27 12.47
CA MET A 165 6.48 -17.97 12.57
C MET A 165 5.29 -17.03 12.30
N GLU A 166 5.31 -15.82 12.83
CA GLU A 166 4.31 -14.78 12.56
C GLU A 166 4.26 -14.44 11.07
N LYS A 167 5.42 -14.21 10.45
CA LYS A 167 5.53 -13.91 9.02
C LYS A 167 5.00 -15.06 8.17
N GLU A 168 5.34 -16.31 8.50
CA GLU A 168 4.84 -17.49 7.79
C GLU A 168 3.31 -17.58 7.87
N ARG A 169 2.74 -17.39 9.07
CA ARG A 169 1.28 -17.35 9.27
C ARG A 169 0.64 -16.25 8.41
N SER A 170 1.21 -15.06 8.39
CA SER A 170 0.72 -13.95 7.56
C SER A 170 0.76 -14.27 6.06
N ILE A 171 1.84 -14.88 5.58
CA ILE A 171 1.97 -15.34 4.19
C ILE A 171 0.86 -16.35 3.86
N LYS A 172 0.64 -17.32 4.74
CA LYS A 172 -0.42 -18.34 4.56
C LYS A 172 -1.82 -17.71 4.56
N ARG A 173 -2.06 -16.70 5.39
CA ARG A 173 -3.32 -15.96 5.41
C ARG A 173 -3.53 -15.13 4.14
N LEU A 174 -2.50 -14.47 3.63
CA LEU A 174 -2.54 -13.80 2.33
C LEU A 174 -2.79 -14.78 1.18
N GLN A 175 -2.16 -15.96 1.21
CA GLN A 175 -2.42 -17.03 0.25
C GLN A 175 -3.90 -17.47 0.28
N THR A 176 -4.51 -17.57 1.46
CA THR A 176 -5.96 -17.81 1.61
C THR A 176 -6.79 -16.70 0.97
N LEU A 177 -6.46 -15.42 1.22
CA LEU A 177 -7.16 -14.26 0.63
C LEU A 177 -7.12 -14.29 -0.90
N PHE A 178 -5.96 -14.63 -1.47
CA PHE A 178 -5.76 -14.70 -2.92
C PHE A 178 -6.15 -16.05 -3.54
N GLN A 179 -6.71 -16.97 -2.76
CA GLN A 179 -7.13 -18.30 -3.21
C GLN A 179 -5.96 -19.10 -3.84
N ILE A 180 -4.76 -18.90 -3.33
CA ILE A 180 -3.54 -19.60 -3.76
C ILE A 180 -3.45 -20.94 -3.01
N PRO A 181 -3.14 -22.07 -3.69
CA PRO A 181 -2.92 -23.34 -3.04
C PRO A 181 -1.90 -23.27 -1.90
N GLY A 182 -2.20 -23.93 -0.79
CA GLY A 182 -1.34 -23.96 0.39
C GLY A 182 -1.53 -22.79 1.36
N GLY A 183 -2.53 -21.93 1.18
CA GLY A 183 -2.96 -20.98 2.20
C GLY A 183 -3.41 -21.64 3.50
N SER A 184 -3.58 -20.85 4.57
CA SER A 184 -4.04 -21.31 5.88
C SER A 184 -5.42 -21.95 5.87
N GLY A 185 -6.28 -21.60 4.90
CA GLY A 185 -7.68 -22.07 4.81
C GLY A 185 -8.60 -21.49 5.89
N GLU A 186 -8.12 -20.51 6.65
CA GLU A 186 -8.88 -19.90 7.74
C GLU A 186 -9.97 -18.94 7.23
N GLU A 187 -11.01 -18.76 8.05
CA GLU A 187 -12.03 -17.74 7.79
C GLU A 187 -11.43 -16.33 7.94
N LEU A 188 -11.59 -15.50 6.90
CA LEU A 188 -11.04 -14.15 6.88
C LEU A 188 -12.00 -13.11 7.46
N GLY A 189 -13.28 -13.43 7.59
CA GLY A 189 -14.32 -12.51 8.07
C GLY A 189 -14.36 -11.20 7.29
N GLU A 190 -14.43 -10.07 7.99
CA GLU A 190 -14.41 -8.72 7.37
C GLU A 190 -13.10 -8.37 6.64
N TYR A 191 -12.03 -9.13 6.90
CA TYR A 191 -10.73 -8.99 6.24
C TYR A 191 -10.66 -9.76 4.91
N GLY A 192 -11.70 -10.54 4.58
CA GLY A 192 -11.84 -11.21 3.30
C GLY A 192 -12.17 -10.29 2.12
N LEU A 193 -12.47 -10.91 0.98
CA LEU A 193 -12.90 -10.24 -0.24
C LEU A 193 -14.37 -9.81 -0.18
N GLY A 194 -14.73 -8.79 -0.94
CA GLY A 194 -16.12 -8.39 -1.17
C GLY A 194 -16.79 -9.19 -2.29
N THR A 195 -18.02 -8.82 -2.63
CA THR A 195 -18.88 -9.54 -3.60
C THR A 195 -19.30 -8.70 -4.82
N LYS A 196 -18.87 -7.44 -4.91
CA LYS A 196 -19.27 -6.53 -6.01
C LYS A 196 -18.56 -6.85 -7.33
N ARG A 197 -17.32 -7.33 -7.25
CA ARG A 197 -16.49 -7.78 -8.39
C ARG A 197 -15.66 -8.98 -7.95
N SER A 198 -15.27 -9.86 -8.87
CA SER A 198 -14.50 -11.06 -8.51
C SER A 198 -13.00 -10.78 -8.41
N LEU A 199 -12.30 -11.60 -7.62
CA LEU A 199 -10.83 -11.61 -7.58
C LEU A 199 -10.24 -11.94 -8.96
N ASP A 200 -10.81 -12.92 -9.66
CA ASP A 200 -10.35 -13.34 -11.00
C ASP A 200 -10.41 -12.19 -12.03
N GLN A 201 -11.46 -11.36 -11.99
CA GLN A 201 -11.50 -10.14 -12.83
C GLN A 201 -10.35 -9.18 -12.50
N TRP A 202 -10.04 -9.01 -11.22
CA TRP A 202 -8.93 -8.15 -10.80
C TRP A 202 -7.58 -8.70 -11.24
N LEU A 203 -7.32 -9.99 -11.01
CA LEU A 203 -6.07 -10.65 -11.38
C LEU A 203 -5.80 -10.55 -12.89
N ARG A 204 -6.82 -10.79 -13.73
CA ARG A 204 -6.72 -10.53 -15.17
C ARG A 204 -6.43 -9.07 -15.49
N TRP A 205 -7.04 -8.13 -14.76
CA TRP A 205 -6.84 -6.71 -15.00
C TRP A 205 -5.43 -6.23 -14.63
N VAL A 206 -4.84 -6.79 -13.57
CA VAL A 206 -3.44 -6.50 -13.16
C VAL A 206 -2.40 -7.36 -13.90
N GLY A 207 -2.83 -8.27 -14.78
CA GLY A 207 -1.93 -9.13 -15.56
C GLY A 207 -1.26 -10.24 -14.74
N VAL A 208 -1.90 -10.72 -13.68
CA VAL A 208 -1.40 -11.81 -12.83
C VAL A 208 -2.10 -13.10 -13.18
N ASN A 209 -1.32 -14.17 -13.28
CA ASN A 209 -1.82 -15.54 -13.29
C ASN A 209 -1.08 -16.39 -12.24
N TYR A 210 -1.84 -17.09 -11.38
CA TYR A 210 -1.30 -18.03 -10.38
C TYR A 210 -1.21 -19.47 -10.89
N THR A 211 -1.74 -19.77 -12.08
CA THR A 211 -1.64 -21.06 -12.78
C THR A 211 -0.62 -21.00 -13.90
#